data_AF-A0A1A6HSS1-F1
#
_entry.id   AF-A0A1A6HSS1-F1
#
_cell.length_a   1.000
_cell.length_b   1.000
_cell.length_c   1.000
_cell.angle_alpha   90.00
_cell.angle_beta   90.00
_cell.angle_gamma   90.00
#
_symmetry.space_group_name_H-M   'P 1'
#
loop_
_entity.id
_entity.type
_entity.pdbx_description
1 polymer ?
#
loop_
_entity_poly.entity_id
_entity_poly.type
_entity_poly.pdbx_seq_one_letter_code
_entity_poly.pdbx_strand_id
1 'polypeptide(L)'
;MTHSQEEFSIHLSQAINYLHSHDRHIKTWAALFIGYTTCYQPQALSQMVNSTDAKLLFSTFKDLKKDPEPAIREFATRQLAFLREVSARSKK
;
A
#
# COMPACT_ATOMS: atom_id res chain seq x y z
N MET A 1 8.22 -4.21 -22.47
CA MET A 1 8.33 -4.46 -21.01
C MET A 1 8.93 -5.85 -20.83
N THR A 2 9.70 -6.09 -19.79
CA THR A 2 10.14 -7.46 -19.46
C THR A 2 8.95 -8.23 -18.87
N HIS A 3 8.85 -9.53 -19.11
CA HIS A 3 7.77 -10.38 -18.58
C HIS A 3 7.53 -10.18 -17.07
N SER A 4 8.63 -10.10 -16.30
CA SER A 4 8.60 -9.85 -14.86
C SER A 4 7.95 -8.53 -14.44
N GLN A 5 8.10 -7.48 -15.26
CA GLN A 5 7.53 -6.17 -14.96
C GLN A 5 6.03 -6.14 -15.26
N GLU A 6 5.60 -6.88 -16.28
CA GLU A 6 4.19 -7.04 -16.63
C GLU A 6 3.44 -7.83 -15.56
N GLU A 7 4.00 -8.95 -15.10
CA GLU A 7 3.44 -9.73 -13.97
C GLU A 7 3.35 -8.89 -12.69
N PHE A 8 4.41 -8.15 -12.36
CA PHE A 8 4.38 -7.23 -11.23
C PHE A 8 3.24 -6.20 -11.36
N SER A 9 3.08 -5.65 -12.56
CA SER A 9 2.04 -4.66 -12.84
C SER A 9 0.63 -5.24 -12.65
N ILE A 10 0.41 -6.48 -13.09
CA ILE A 10 -0.85 -7.21 -12.90
C ILE A 10 -1.12 -7.41 -11.41
N HIS A 11 -0.15 -7.90 -10.64
CA HIS A 11 -0.33 -8.15 -9.21
C HIS A 11 -0.57 -6.88 -8.40
N LEU A 12 0.13 -5.80 -8.73
CA LEU A 12 -0.09 -4.51 -8.08
C LEU A 12 -1.49 -3.95 -8.39
N SER A 13 -1.93 -4.06 -9.66
CA SER A 13 -3.30 -3.68 -10.05
C SER A 13 -4.37 -4.49 -9.30
N GLN A 14 -4.18 -5.80 -9.17
CA GLN A 14 -5.06 -6.67 -8.39
C GLN A 14 -5.10 -6.25 -6.91
N ALA A 15 -3.94 -6.00 -6.29
CA ALA A 15 -3.87 -5.57 -4.90
C ALA A 15 -4.59 -4.22 -4.67
N ILE A 16 -4.45 -3.27 -5.59
CA ILE A 16 -5.18 -2.00 -5.53
C ILE A 16 -6.69 -2.24 -5.58
N ASN A 17 -7.17 -3.06 -6.52
CA ASN A 17 -8.59 -3.40 -6.60
C ASN A 17 -9.12 -4.06 -5.31
N TYR A 18 -8.30 -4.89 -4.66
CA TYR A 18 -8.65 -5.53 -3.39
C TYR A 18 -8.75 -4.57 -2.20
N LEU A 19 -8.11 -3.39 -2.25
CA LEU A 19 -8.33 -2.35 -1.24
C LEU A 19 -9.78 -1.85 -1.20
N HIS A 20 -10.52 -1.99 -2.31
CA HIS A 20 -11.94 -1.62 -2.39
C HIS A 20 -12.88 -2.72 -1.88
N SER A 21 -12.36 -3.90 -1.54
CA SER A 21 -13.18 -4.99 -1.03
C SER A 21 -13.89 -4.61 0.27
N HIS A 22 -15.10 -5.16 0.47
CA HIS A 22 -15.80 -5.09 1.76
C HIS A 22 -15.27 -6.14 2.75
N ASP A 23 -14.58 -7.17 2.24
CA ASP A 23 -13.93 -8.17 3.06
C ASP A 23 -12.66 -7.59 3.72
N ARG A 24 -12.65 -7.62 5.05
CA ARG A 24 -11.56 -7.07 5.85
C ARG A 24 -10.25 -7.81 5.62
N HIS A 25 -10.27 -9.13 5.51
CA HIS A 25 -9.04 -9.91 5.30
C HIS A 25 -8.43 -9.59 3.94
N ILE A 26 -9.23 -9.59 2.88
CA ILE A 26 -8.77 -9.25 1.53
C ILE A 26 -8.11 -7.86 1.52
N LYS A 27 -8.77 -6.88 2.15
CA LYS A 27 -8.25 -5.51 2.27
C LYS A 27 -6.95 -5.44 3.06
N THR A 28 -6.85 -6.19 4.16
CA THR A 28 -5.61 -6.28 4.97
C THR A 28 -4.47 -6.87 4.15
N TRP A 29 -4.67 -8.01 3.49
CA TRP A 29 -3.62 -8.66 2.70
C TRP A 29 -3.12 -7.77 1.56
N ALA A 30 -4.03 -7.09 0.88
CA ALA A 30 -3.70 -6.10 -0.14
C ALA A 30 -2.82 -4.97 0.42
N ALA A 31 -3.19 -4.39 1.56
CA ALA A 31 -2.41 -3.33 2.19
C ALA A 31 -1.03 -3.80 2.65
N LEU A 32 -0.91 -5.02 3.19
CA LEU A 32 0.37 -5.60 3.57
C LEU A 32 1.27 -5.80 2.35
N PHE A 33 0.74 -6.40 1.27
CA PHE A 33 1.47 -6.59 0.02
C PHE A 33 2.00 -5.25 -0.51
N ILE A 34 1.12 -4.26 -0.69
CA ILE A 34 1.49 -2.94 -1.22
C ILE A 34 2.51 -2.25 -0.29
N GLY A 35 2.34 -2.36 1.03
CA GLY A 35 3.28 -1.79 2.00
C GLY A 35 4.69 -2.39 1.89
N TYR A 36 4.82 -3.71 1.75
CA TYR A 36 6.12 -4.35 1.52
C TYR A 36 6.69 -3.97 0.15
N THR A 37 5.88 -3.96 -0.91
CA THR A 37 6.28 -3.53 -2.24
C THR A 37 6.82 -2.10 -2.23
N THR A 38 6.21 -1.20 -1.45
CA THR A 38 6.67 0.19 -1.30
C THR A 38 8.11 0.28 -0.80
N CYS A 39 8.52 -0.62 0.11
CA CYS A 39 9.87 -0.63 0.68
C CYS A 39 10.92 -1.12 -0.31
N TYR A 40 10.58 -2.04 -1.21
CA TYR A 40 11.55 -2.66 -2.12
C TYR A 40 11.54 -2.06 -3.53
N GLN A 41 10.40 -1.52 -3.98
CA GLN A 41 10.21 -1.06 -5.36
C GLN A 41 9.44 0.28 -5.41
N PRO A 42 9.96 1.36 -4.78
CA PRO A 42 9.25 2.64 -4.67
C PRO A 42 8.96 3.30 -6.03
N GLN A 43 9.84 3.09 -7.02
CA GLN A 43 9.70 3.66 -8.37
C GLN A 43 8.57 2.99 -9.18
N ALA A 44 8.37 1.69 -9.01
CA ALA A 44 7.32 0.97 -9.71
C ALA A 44 5.94 1.35 -9.15
N LEU A 45 5.87 1.58 -7.83
CA LEU A 45 4.67 2.03 -7.16
C LEU A 45 4.26 3.45 -7.58
N SER A 46 5.20 4.39 -7.68
CA SER A 46 4.89 5.79 -8.01
C SER A 46 4.32 5.97 -9.43
N GLN A 47 4.65 5.07 -10.34
CA GLN A 47 4.12 5.06 -11.71
C GLN A 47 2.72 4.45 -11.81
N MET A 48 2.35 3.59 -10.85
CA MET A 48 1.16 2.75 -10.94
C MET A 48 0.04 3.13 -9.97
N VAL A 49 0.37 3.81 -8.86
CA VAL A 49 -0.63 4.23 -7.87
C VAL A 49 -1.03 5.68 -8.14
N ASN A 50 -2.30 5.87 -8.51
CA ASN A 50 -2.85 7.22 -8.66
C ASN A 50 -3.15 7.86 -7.29
N SER A 51 -3.46 9.16 -7.28
CA SER A 51 -3.70 9.91 -6.03
C SER A 51 -4.92 9.41 -5.21
N THR A 52 -5.90 8.79 -5.87
CA THR A 52 -7.09 8.22 -5.21
C THR A 52 -6.73 6.94 -4.49
N ASP A 53 -6.00 6.04 -5.16
CA ASP A 53 -5.56 4.77 -4.59
C ASP A 53 -4.56 4.99 -3.45
N ALA A 54 -3.69 6.00 -3.57
CA ALA A 54 -2.80 6.40 -2.49
C ALA A 54 -3.57 6.87 -1.23
N LYS A 55 -4.66 7.63 -1.41
CA LYS A 55 -5.53 8.04 -0.29
C LYS A 55 -6.25 6.86 0.33
N LEU A 56 -6.72 5.92 -0.49
CA LEU A 56 -7.37 4.70 -0.01
C LEU A 56 -6.39 3.85 0.80
N LEU A 57 -5.19 3.59 0.28
CA LEU A 57 -4.13 2.88 0.99
C LEU A 57 -3.79 3.55 2.33
N PHE A 58 -3.68 4.89 2.34
CA PHE A 58 -3.44 5.65 3.57
C PHE A 58 -4.58 5.50 4.58
N SER A 59 -5.85 5.50 4.12
CA SER A 59 -7.00 5.24 4.98
C SER A 59 -6.97 3.82 5.53
N THR A 60 -6.69 2.83 4.69
CA THR A 60 -6.60 1.43 5.09
C THR A 60 -5.53 1.24 6.18
N PHE A 61 -4.34 1.84 6.04
CA PHE A 61 -3.34 1.76 7.11
C PHE A 61 -3.78 2.46 8.41
N LYS A 62 -4.57 3.54 8.36
CA LYS A 62 -5.14 4.13 9.58
C LYS A 62 -6.07 3.16 10.29
N ASP A 63 -6.88 2.42 9.54
CA ASP A 63 -7.81 1.44 10.09
C ASP A 63 -7.06 0.24 10.68
N LEU A 64 -6.01 -0.23 9.99
CA LEU A 64 -5.16 -1.33 10.46
C LEU A 64 -4.37 -1.03 11.75
N LYS A 65 -4.24 0.24 12.16
CA LYS A 65 -3.72 0.56 13.49
C LYS A 65 -4.58 0.03 14.63
N LYS A 66 -5.84 -0.32 14.37
CA LYS A 66 -6.79 -0.88 15.34
C LYS A 66 -6.92 -2.40 15.19
N ASP A 67 -6.08 -3.03 14.37
CA ASP A 67 -6.14 -4.46 14.12
C ASP A 67 -5.89 -5.28 15.41
N PRO A 68 -6.60 -6.40 15.66
CA PRO A 68 -6.33 -7.24 16.82
C PRO A 68 -4.89 -7.77 16.84
N GLU A 69 -4.26 -7.99 15.68
CA GLU A 69 -2.90 -8.51 15.61
C GLU A 69 -1.85 -7.41 15.86
N PRO A 70 -0.99 -7.55 16.89
CA PRO A 70 0.02 -6.53 17.21
C PRO A 70 0.98 -6.22 16.05
N ALA A 71 1.40 -7.24 15.31
CA ALA A 71 2.31 -7.09 14.18
C ALA A 71 1.71 -6.21 13.08
N ILE A 72 0.42 -6.38 12.78
CA ILE A 72 -0.30 -5.57 11.78
C ILE A 72 -0.40 -4.11 12.24
N ARG A 73 -0.72 -3.87 13.52
CA ARG A 73 -0.76 -2.49 14.06
C ARG A 73 0.57 -1.78 13.96
N GLU A 74 1.65 -2.49 14.30
CA GLU A 74 3.00 -1.95 14.24
C GLU A 74 3.40 -1.65 12.79
N PHE A 75 3.18 -2.60 11.89
CA PHE A 75 3.43 -2.44 10.46
C PHE A 75 2.70 -1.22 9.89
N ALA A 76 1.38 -1.12 10.14
CA ALA A 76 0.56 -0.01 9.69
C ALA A 76 1.05 1.35 10.25
N THR A 77 1.50 1.38 11.50
CA THR A 77 2.06 2.58 12.12
C THR A 77 3.35 3.03 11.43
N ARG A 78 4.26 2.09 11.14
CA ARG A 78 5.52 2.37 10.43
C ARG A 78 5.26 2.83 8.99
N GLN A 79 4.36 2.16 8.26
CA GLN A 79 3.99 2.54 6.90
C GLN A 79 3.38 3.95 6.82
N LEU A 80 2.51 4.32 7.77
CA LEU A 80 1.96 5.68 7.83
C LEU A 80 3.02 6.75 8.10
N ALA A 81 3.99 6.46 8.98
CA ALA A 81 5.10 7.38 9.24
C ALA A 81 5.93 7.59 7.97
N PHE A 82 6.28 6.50 7.29
CA PHE A 82 7.01 6.52 6.03
C PHE A 82 6.28 7.32 4.94
N LEU A 83 5.01 7.02 4.68
CA LEU A 83 4.22 7.72 3.65
C LEU A 83 4.08 9.22 3.93
N ARG A 84 3.96 9.63 5.20
CA ARG A 84 3.92 11.05 5.59
C ARG A 84 5.23 11.75 5.31
N GLU A 85 6.36 11.11 5.64
CA GLU A 85 7.68 11.67 5.39
C GLU A 85 7.95 11.85 3.89
N VAL A 86 7.64 10.82 3.09
CA VAL A 86 7.76 10.88 1.63
C VAL A 86 6.88 11.99 1.04
N SER A 87 5.63 12.11 1.51
CA SER A 87 4.72 13.17 1.07
C SER A 87 5.24 14.57 1.44
N ALA A 88 5.84 14.74 2.63
CA ALA A 88 6.40 16.03 3.06
C ALA A 88 7.62 16.45 2.21
N ARG A 89 8.45 15.50 1.79
CA ARG A 89 9.60 15.76 0.91
C ARG A 89 9.20 16.17 -0.50
N SER A 90 8.07 15.65 -1.01
CA SER A 90 7.55 15.99 -2.34
C SER A 90 6.90 17.38 -2.44
N LYS A 91 6.67 18.08 -1.32
CA LYS A 91 6.06 19.42 -1.28
C LYS A 91 7.08 20.57 -1.13
N LYS A 92 8.37 20.25 -1.06
CA LYS A 92 9.48 21.22 -1.13
C LYS A 92 10.03 21.24 -2.54
#